data_AF-A0A967CAA8-F1
#
_entry.id   AF-A0A967CAA8-F1
#
_cell.length_a   1.000
_cell.length_b   1.000
_cell.length_c   1.000
_cell.angle_alpha   90.00
_cell.angle_beta   90.00
_cell.angle_gamma   90.00
#
_symmetry.space_group_name_H-M   'P 1'
#
loop_
_entity.id
_entity.type
_entity.pdbx_description
1 polymer ?
#
loop_
_entity_poly.entity_id
_entity_poly.type
_entity_poly.pdbx_seq_one_letter_code
_entity_poly.pdbx_strand_id
1 'polypeptide(L)'
;ALDGSISAQVDNVLIYATSNRRHLLPEYMRDNESYVHTDDGEIHPGEVVEEKISLSERFGLWLSFYPPRQEEYLAIVSHWLSHFGLTSKEIEAARSEALVWALERGSRSGRVAWQFAKHWAGSHSSGK
;
A
#
# COMPACT_ATOMS: atom_id res chain seq x y z
N ALA A 1 17.15 4.49 -14.79
CA ALA A 1 17.06 5.89 -14.35
C ALA A 1 15.69 6.11 -13.73
N LEU A 2 15.62 6.83 -12.60
CA LEU A 2 14.35 7.25 -12.00
C LEU A 2 13.73 8.32 -12.90
N ASP A 3 12.50 8.12 -13.32
CA ASP A 3 11.81 9.03 -14.24
C ASP A 3 11.63 10.41 -13.57
N GLY A 4 12.10 11.47 -14.23
CA GLY A 4 12.06 12.85 -13.72
C GLY A 4 13.29 13.37 -12.94
N SER A 5 14.46 12.72 -12.98
CA SER A 5 15.65 13.22 -12.28
C SER A 5 16.19 14.54 -12.86
N ILE A 6 16.22 15.61 -12.06
CA ILE A 6 16.79 16.93 -12.39
C ILE A 6 18.34 16.95 -12.38
N SER A 7 18.98 15.89 -11.87
CA SER A 7 20.43 15.78 -11.78
C SER A 7 20.90 14.42 -12.28
N ALA A 8 22.05 14.42 -12.96
CA ALA A 8 22.76 13.20 -13.34
C ALA A 8 23.05 12.36 -12.09
N GLN A 9 22.79 11.06 -12.19
CA GLN A 9 23.18 10.08 -11.17
C GLN A 9 24.72 10.01 -11.13
N VAL A 10 25.33 10.31 -10.00
CA VAL A 10 26.77 10.07 -9.76
C VAL A 10 27.03 8.56 -9.76
N ASP A 11 28.11 8.12 -10.41
CA ASP A 11 28.40 6.70 -10.72
C ASP A 11 28.48 5.78 -9.48
N ASN A 12 28.67 6.36 -8.30
CA ASN A 12 28.85 5.67 -7.03
C ASN A 12 27.67 5.84 -6.05
N VAL A 13 26.48 6.26 -6.51
CA VAL A 13 25.29 6.42 -5.65
C VAL A 13 24.09 5.65 -6.18
N LEU A 14 23.59 4.71 -5.36
CA LEU A 14 22.37 3.94 -5.61
C LEU A 14 21.26 4.36 -4.63
N ILE A 15 20.09 4.74 -5.17
CA ILE A 15 18.88 5.00 -4.36
C ILE A 15 18.00 3.76 -4.45
N TYR A 16 17.67 3.18 -3.28
CA TYR A 16 16.77 2.04 -3.18
C TYR A 16 15.58 2.39 -2.29
N ALA A 17 14.37 2.07 -2.75
CA ALA A 17 13.12 2.28 -2.03
C ALA A 17 12.26 1.02 -2.13
N THR A 18 11.75 0.54 -0.99
CA THR A 18 10.83 -0.59 -0.92
C THR A 18 9.69 -0.29 0.05
N SER A 19 8.49 -0.80 -0.26
CA SER A 19 7.33 -0.77 0.63
C SER A 19 7.15 -2.07 1.42
N ASN A 20 7.95 -3.12 1.14
CA ASN A 20 7.80 -4.44 1.73
C ASN A 20 9.12 -4.88 2.41
N ARG A 21 9.17 -4.73 3.73
CA ARG A 21 10.33 -5.07 4.56
C ARG A 21 10.60 -6.58 4.62
N ARG A 22 9.56 -7.41 4.47
CA ARG A 22 9.60 -8.86 4.72
C ARG A 22 10.22 -9.68 3.58
N HIS A 23 10.28 -9.11 2.37
CA HIS A 23 10.73 -9.81 1.16
C HIS A 23 11.92 -9.13 0.47
N LEU A 24 12.75 -8.44 1.26
CA LEU A 24 13.97 -7.79 0.76
C LEU A 24 15.04 -8.77 0.25
N LEU A 25 14.98 -10.04 0.65
CA LEU A 25 15.84 -11.11 0.15
C LEU A 25 14.99 -12.18 -0.55
N PRO A 26 15.40 -12.68 -1.73
CA PRO A 26 14.78 -13.85 -2.34
C PRO A 26 14.92 -15.05 -1.39
N GLU A 27 13.82 -15.76 -1.13
CA GLU A 27 13.89 -17.04 -0.44
C GLU A 27 14.26 -18.11 -1.47
N TYR A 28 15.45 -18.70 -1.32
CA TYR A 28 15.82 -19.86 -2.12
C TYR A 28 15.39 -21.11 -1.36
N MET A 29 14.73 -22.06 -2.05
CA MET A 29 14.30 -23.34 -1.45
C MET A 29 15.42 -24.17 -0.81
N ARG A 30 16.68 -23.80 -1.07
CA ARG A 30 17.90 -24.42 -0.52
C ARG A 30 18.11 -24.06 0.96
N ASP A 31 17.57 -22.92 1.40
CA ASP A 31 17.64 -22.47 2.80
C ASP A 31 16.72 -23.30 3.71
N ASN A 32 15.83 -24.12 3.12
CA ASN A 32 15.01 -25.10 3.84
C ASN A 32 15.72 -26.45 4.03
N GLU A 33 16.87 -26.69 3.40
CA GLU A 33 17.58 -27.98 3.48
C GLU A 33 18.50 -28.08 4.71
N SER A 34 18.79 -26.97 5.39
CA SER A 34 19.54 -26.92 6.65
C SER A 34 18.68 -27.15 7.90
N TYR A 35 17.41 -27.53 7.74
CA TYR A 35 16.52 -27.91 8.84
C TYR A 35 16.93 -29.28 9.40
N VAL A 36 17.90 -29.29 10.31
CA VAL A 36 18.28 -30.50 11.06
C VAL A 36 17.46 -30.56 12.34
N HIS A 37 16.67 -31.63 12.50
CA HIS A 37 16.04 -31.97 13.76
C HIS A 37 17.12 -32.38 14.77
N THR A 38 17.27 -31.65 15.88
CA THR A 38 18.02 -32.13 17.06
C THR A 38 17.10 -32.98 17.94
N ASP A 39 17.67 -33.95 18.65
CA ASP A 39 16.95 -34.94 19.50
C ASP A 39 16.12 -34.32 20.64
N ASP A 40 16.32 -33.03 20.96
CA ASP A 40 15.59 -32.31 22.01
C ASP A 40 14.36 -31.52 21.50
N GLY A 41 14.03 -31.60 20.21
CA GLY A 41 12.81 -31.00 19.65
C GLY A 41 12.82 -29.47 19.52
N GLU A 42 13.94 -28.81 19.81
CA GLU A 42 14.08 -27.36 19.62
C GLU A 42 14.49 -27.02 18.18
N ILE A 43 13.48 -26.62 17.41
CA ILE A 43 13.66 -25.96 16.10
C ILE A 43 14.41 -24.66 16.34
N HIS A 44 15.61 -24.48 15.77
CA HIS A 44 16.31 -23.19 15.74
C HIS A 44 15.92 -22.41 14.47
N PRO A 45 14.94 -21.50 14.50
CA PRO A 45 14.54 -20.71 13.34
C PRO A 45 15.33 -19.38 13.42
N GLY A 46 16.66 -19.44 13.33
CA GLY A 46 17.52 -18.38 13.87
C GLY A 46 18.22 -17.50 12.85
N GLU A 47 19.08 -18.09 12.01
CA GLU A 47 20.15 -17.29 11.40
C GLU A 47 19.71 -16.45 10.19
N VAL A 48 18.77 -16.93 9.37
CA VAL A 48 18.32 -16.23 8.14
C VAL A 48 17.33 -15.10 8.44
N VAL A 49 16.61 -15.18 9.56
CA VAL A 49 15.62 -14.15 9.96
C VAL A 49 16.32 -12.93 10.57
N GLU A 50 17.36 -13.13 11.37
CA GLU A 50 18.13 -12.04 11.99
C GLU A 50 18.92 -11.21 10.95
N GLU A 51 19.47 -11.84 9.91
CA GLU A 51 20.19 -11.12 8.85
C GLU A 51 19.27 -10.22 8.01
N LYS A 52 18.01 -10.64 7.76
CA LYS A 52 16.98 -9.84 7.09
C LYS A 52 16.57 -8.61 7.90
N ILE A 53 16.50 -8.74 9.23
CA ILE A 53 16.24 -7.60 10.13
C ILE A 53 17.39 -6.59 10.00
N SER A 54 18.65 -7.06 10.04
CA SER A 54 19.84 -6.22 9.89
C SER A 54 19.89 -5.41 8.59
N LEU A 55 19.47 -5.97 7.44
CA LEU A 55 19.47 -5.23 6.17
C LEU A 55 18.36 -4.18 6.12
N SER A 56 17.18 -4.49 6.65
CA SER A 56 16.06 -3.55 6.68
C SER A 56 16.29 -2.36 7.63
N GLU A 57 17.02 -2.57 8.73
CA GLU A 57 17.42 -1.51 9.68
C GLU A 57 18.45 -0.55 9.09
N ARG A 58 19.20 -0.95 8.05
CA ARG A 58 20.17 -0.09 7.34
C ARG A 58 19.51 0.94 6.43
N PHE A 59 18.20 0.86 6.20
CA PHE A 59 17.47 1.95 5.54
C PHE A 59 17.32 3.12 6.53
N GLY A 60 18.06 4.20 6.30
CA GLY A 60 18.07 5.36 7.21
C GLY A 60 16.79 6.22 7.17
N LEU A 61 15.90 6.02 6.20
CA LEU A 61 14.67 6.80 6.03
C LEU A 61 13.44 5.91 5.92
N TRP A 62 12.44 6.23 6.74
CA TRP A 62 11.20 5.47 6.88
C TRP A 62 10.04 6.40 6.56
N LEU A 63 9.29 6.10 5.49
CA LEU A 63 8.09 6.82 5.13
C LEU A 63 6.88 6.04 5.63
N SER A 64 6.13 6.65 6.56
CA SER A 64 4.90 6.08 7.10
C SER A 64 3.69 6.56 6.31
N PHE A 65 2.79 5.64 5.98
CA PHE A 65 1.50 5.95 5.36
C PHE A 65 0.40 5.80 6.40
N TYR A 66 -0.09 6.93 6.91
CA TYR A 66 -1.20 6.94 7.86
C TYR A 66 -2.54 6.84 7.12
N PRO A 67 -3.53 6.14 7.69
CA PRO A 67 -4.87 6.15 7.15
C PRO A 67 -5.41 7.58 7.04
N PRO A 68 -5.99 7.97 5.89
CA PRO A 68 -6.65 9.25 5.73
C PRO A 68 -7.68 9.52 6.81
N ARG A 69 -7.75 10.77 7.27
CA ARG A 69 -8.90 11.26 8.04
C ARG A 69 -10.16 11.17 7.19
N GLN A 70 -11.32 11.25 7.83
CA GLN A 70 -12.61 11.18 7.14
C GLN A 70 -12.71 12.23 6.02
N GLU A 71 -12.28 13.46 6.28
CA GLU A 71 -12.32 14.55 5.31
C GLU A 71 -11.41 14.29 4.11
N GLU A 72 -10.20 13.79 4.35
CA GLU A 72 -9.25 13.40 3.30
C GLU A 72 -9.79 12.25 2.46
N TYR A 73 -10.40 11.25 3.09
CA TYR A 73 -11.09 10.18 2.39
C TYR A 73 -12.23 10.70 1.50
N LEU A 74 -13.08 11.59 2.02
CA LEU A 74 -14.16 12.21 1.25
C LEU A 74 -13.63 13.12 0.13
N ALA A 75 -12.48 13.76 0.33
CA ALA A 75 -11.82 14.53 -0.72
C ALA A 75 -11.33 13.62 -1.87
N ILE A 76 -10.77 12.45 -1.54
CA ILE A 76 -10.35 11.45 -2.56
C ILE A 76 -11.58 10.91 -3.30
N VAL A 77 -12.68 10.62 -2.60
CA VAL A 77 -13.95 10.21 -3.23
C VAL A 77 -14.47 11.29 -4.17
N SER A 78 -14.53 12.55 -3.70
CA SER A 78 -14.96 13.70 -4.49
C SER A 78 -14.11 13.88 -5.74
N HIS A 79 -12.79 13.72 -5.62
CA HIS A 79 -11.87 13.77 -6.76
C HIS A 79 -12.22 12.73 -7.84
N TRP A 80 -12.42 11.47 -7.45
CA TRP A 80 -12.75 10.40 -8.40
C TRP A 80 -14.14 10.55 -9.01
N LEU A 81 -15.14 10.95 -8.22
CA LEU A 81 -16.49 11.20 -8.75
C LEU A 81 -16.50 12.39 -9.73
N SER A 82 -15.74 13.45 -9.43
CA SER A 82 -15.52 14.56 -10.36
C SER A 82 -14.85 14.08 -11.65
N HIS A 83 -13.83 13.21 -11.54
CA HIS A 83 -13.17 12.59 -12.69
C HIS A 83 -14.14 11.76 -13.55
N PHE A 84 -15.15 11.13 -12.95
CA PHE A 84 -16.23 10.43 -13.67
C PHE A 84 -17.35 11.35 -14.19
N GLY A 85 -17.22 12.67 -14.04
CA GLY A 85 -18.14 13.65 -14.60
C GLY A 85 -19.39 13.92 -13.75
N LEU A 86 -19.39 13.53 -12.48
CA LEU A 86 -20.49 13.85 -11.57
C LEU A 86 -20.42 15.32 -11.15
N THR A 87 -21.60 15.95 -11.03
CA THR A 87 -21.76 17.32 -10.57
C THR A 87 -21.49 17.44 -9.06
N SER A 88 -21.18 18.64 -8.59
CA SER A 88 -20.98 18.90 -7.14
C SER A 88 -22.18 18.46 -6.29
N LYS A 89 -23.40 18.54 -6.82
CA LYS A 89 -24.61 18.10 -6.13
C LYS A 89 -24.68 16.57 -5.99
N GLU A 90 -24.33 15.84 -7.05
CA GLU A 90 -24.29 14.37 -7.02
C GLU A 90 -23.14 13.86 -6.13
N ILE A 91 -22.01 14.56 -6.11
CA ILE A 91 -20.89 14.27 -5.22
C ILE A 91 -21.27 14.47 -3.75
N GLU A 92 -21.98 15.56 -3.44
CA GLU A 92 -22.44 15.83 -2.07
C GLU A 92 -23.40 14.73 -1.60
N ALA A 93 -24.31 14.27 -2.47
CA ALA A 93 -25.22 13.18 -2.18
C ALA A 93 -24.49 11.84 -1.89
N ALA A 94 -23.33 11.62 -2.49
CA ALA A 94 -22.55 10.38 -2.33
C ALA A 94 -21.82 10.28 -0.97
N ARG A 95 -21.69 11.38 -0.21
CA ARG A 95 -20.81 11.43 0.98
C ARG A 95 -21.18 10.44 2.06
N SER A 96 -22.46 10.35 2.43
CA SER A 96 -22.91 9.46 3.50
C SER A 96 -22.64 8.00 3.13
N GLU A 97 -22.95 7.61 1.90
CA GLU A 97 -22.77 6.24 1.44
C GLU A 97 -21.30 5.87 1.27
N ALA A 98 -20.46 6.83 0.87
CA ALA A 98 -19.01 6.65 0.84
C ALA A 98 -18.44 6.28 2.22
N LEU A 99 -18.99 6.86 3.30
CA LEU A 99 -18.56 6.58 4.67
C LEU A 99 -19.03 5.21 5.14
N VAL A 100 -20.26 4.83 4.83
CA VAL A 100 -20.78 3.47 5.10
C VAL A 100 -19.93 2.43 4.37
N TRP A 101 -19.65 2.65 3.09
CA TRP A 101 -18.79 1.78 2.28
C TRP A 101 -17.39 1.60 2.89
N ALA A 102 -16.79 2.68 3.40
CA ALA A 102 -15.49 2.61 4.07
C ALA A 102 -15.54 1.79 5.37
N LEU A 103 -16.63 1.91 6.13
CA LEU A 103 -16.84 1.15 7.36
C LEU A 103 -16.99 -0.35 7.06
N GLU A 104 -17.79 -0.72 6.06
CA GLU A 104 -17.97 -2.11 5.64
C GLU A 104 -16.68 -2.75 5.14
N ARG A 105 -15.83 -1.97 4.47
CA ARG A 105 -14.50 -2.40 3.98
C ARG A 105 -13.42 -2.37 5.07
N GLY A 106 -13.74 -1.87 6.26
CA GLY A 106 -12.81 -1.76 7.39
C GLY A 106 -11.65 -0.79 7.17
N SER A 107 -11.72 0.10 6.16
CA SER A 107 -10.61 1.00 5.84
C SER A 107 -11.04 2.23 5.05
N ARG A 108 -10.50 3.38 5.44
CA ARG A 108 -10.46 4.58 4.60
C ARG A 108 -9.13 4.57 3.87
N SER A 109 -9.14 4.21 2.59
CA SER A 109 -7.93 4.22 1.75
C SER A 109 -8.26 4.69 0.35
N GLY A 110 -7.24 5.14 -0.40
CA GLY A 110 -7.44 5.55 -1.79
C GLY A 110 -8.02 4.43 -2.67
N ARG A 111 -7.64 3.17 -2.41
CA ARG A 111 -8.22 2.00 -3.09
C ARG A 111 -9.72 1.86 -2.80
N VAL A 112 -10.13 1.96 -1.54
CA VAL A 112 -11.54 1.86 -1.15
C VAL A 112 -12.35 3.02 -1.73
N ALA A 113 -11.81 4.24 -1.69
CA ALA A 113 -12.43 5.42 -2.29
C ALA A 113 -12.67 5.27 -3.80
N TRP A 114 -11.68 4.75 -4.54
CA TRP A 114 -11.81 4.49 -5.98
C TRP A 114 -12.84 3.40 -6.29
N GLN A 115 -12.89 2.33 -5.50
CA GLN A 115 -13.89 1.27 -5.65
C GLN A 115 -15.30 1.81 -5.43
N PHE A 116 -15.50 2.60 -4.38
CA PHE A 116 -16.77 3.28 -4.13
C PHE A 116 -17.13 4.21 -5.29
N ALA A 117 -16.21 5.06 -5.74
CA ALA A 117 -16.47 6.02 -6.80
C ALA A 117 -16.88 5.34 -8.11
N LYS A 118 -16.22 4.22 -8.47
CA LYS A 118 -16.61 3.40 -9.63
C LYS A 118 -18.01 2.78 -9.47
N HIS A 119 -18.31 2.22 -8.29
CA HIS A 119 -19.62 1.65 -8.01
C HIS A 119 -20.72 2.72 -8.12
N TRP A 120 -20.52 3.86 -7.46
CA TRP A 120 -21.46 4.97 -7.43
C TRP A 120 -21.71 5.55 -8.82
N ALA A 121 -20.65 5.85 -9.58
CA ALA A 121 -20.76 6.37 -10.94
C ALA A 121 -21.44 5.37 -11.88
N GLY A 122 -21.16 4.07 -11.74
CA GLY A 122 -21.83 3.02 -12.51
C GLY A 122 -23.34 3.00 -12.26
N SER A 123 -23.76 2.96 -10.99
CA SER A 123 -25.17 2.90 -10.61
C SER A 123 -25.97 4.15 -10.98
N HIS A 124 -25.32 5.32 -11.08
CA HIS A 124 -25.97 6.58 -11.44
C HIS A 124 -25.86 6.94 -12.94
N SER A 125 -25.13 6.16 -13.73
CA SER A 125 -25.01 6.35 -15.18
C SER A 125 -26.15 5.72 -16.00
N SER A 126 -26.79 4.66 -15.50
CA SER A 126 -27.89 3.95 -16.19
C SER A 126 -29.20 4.74 -16.31
N GLY A 127 -29.27 5.99 -15.85
CA GLY A 127 -30.45 6.84 -15.90
C GLY A 127 -30.37 8.04 -16.86
N LYS A 128 -29.29 8.17 -17.64
CA LYS A 128 -29.13 9.21 -18.67
C LYS A 128 -29.27 8.63 -20.08
#